data_AF-H8IAV9-F1
#
_entry.id   AF-H8IAV9-F1
#
_cell.length_a   1.000
_cell.length_b   1.000
_cell.length_c   1.000
_cell.angle_alpha   90.00
_cell.angle_beta   90.00
_cell.angle_gamma   90.00
#
_symmetry.space_group_name_H-M   'P 1'
#
loop_
_entity.id
_entity.type
_entity.pdbx_description
1 polymer ?
#
loop_
_entity_poly.entity_id
_entity_poly.type
_entity_poly.pdbx_seq_one_letter_code
_entity_poly.pdbx_strand_id
1 'polypeptide(L)'
;MDEKFKKAIIAGVVCGVILIVLSFIYTVGIRLAFGSELQSWLSELQSWLEQYNAGYAPEQGIPEVPMGVIIAGAASLILIALGALAFIGAGLLAAIMGAQYIKTRNDALIAGAVAGAAAEVVHRPFAMIFSIVMDIVSPLTIAQYGTTPTMISAAWSALGQLICCFPVVLVCGVVLSLLGALAYAMLKLKV
;
A
#
# COMPACT_ATOMS: atom_id res chain seq x y z
N MET A 1 6.37 -30.08 -5.04
CA MET A 1 6.42 -28.90 -4.15
C MET A 1 5.90 -29.32 -2.80
N ASP A 2 6.61 -29.01 -1.71
CA ASP A 2 6.20 -29.36 -0.34
C ASP A 2 4.84 -28.72 0.00
N GLU A 3 3.95 -29.48 0.62
CA GLU A 3 2.57 -29.06 0.94
C GLU A 3 2.54 -27.84 1.88
N LYS A 4 3.59 -27.62 2.68
CA LYS A 4 3.72 -26.40 3.51
C LYS A 4 3.84 -25.12 2.68
N PHE A 5 4.60 -25.16 1.58
CA PHE A 5 4.79 -24.00 0.70
C PHE A 5 3.57 -23.72 -0.14
N LYS A 6 2.87 -24.76 -0.59
CA LYS A 6 1.62 -24.62 -1.34
C LYS A 6 0.57 -23.86 -0.54
N LYS A 7 0.41 -24.17 0.75
CA LYS A 7 -0.54 -23.48 1.63
C LYS A 7 -0.12 -22.03 1.91
N ALA A 8 1.17 -21.78 2.10
CA ALA A 8 1.70 -20.42 2.25
C ALA A 8 1.45 -19.56 1.01
N ILE A 9 1.64 -20.12 -0.19
CA ILE A 9 1.34 -19.44 -1.45
C ILE A 9 -0.16 -19.11 -1.53
N ILE A 10 -1.05 -20.04 -1.20
CA ILE A 10 -2.51 -19.78 -1.22
C ILE A 10 -2.87 -18.63 -0.27
N ALA A 11 -2.34 -18.63 0.96
CA ALA A 11 -2.56 -17.53 1.91
C ALA A 11 -2.03 -16.19 1.36
N GLY A 12 -0.86 -16.21 0.72
CA GLY A 12 -0.30 -15.05 0.03
C GLY A 12 -1.19 -14.56 -1.11
N VAL A 13 -1.70 -15.45 -1.96
CA VAL A 13 -2.62 -15.09 -3.05
C VAL A 13 -3.89 -14.45 -2.52
N VAL A 14 -4.50 -15.01 -1.46
CA VAL A 14 -5.69 -14.43 -0.82
C VAL A 14 -5.39 -13.02 -0.30
N CYS A 15 -4.26 -12.82 0.37
CA CYS A 15 -3.81 -11.49 0.79
C CYS A 15 -3.60 -10.56 -0.41
N GLY A 16 -2.96 -11.03 -1.48
CA GLY A 16 -2.76 -10.28 -2.71
C GLY A 16 -4.07 -9.77 -3.29
N VAL A 17 -5.12 -10.60 -3.35
CA VAL A 17 -6.45 -10.19 -3.80
C VAL A 17 -7.06 -9.11 -2.89
N ILE A 18 -6.94 -9.24 -1.57
CA ILE A 18 -7.43 -8.21 -0.63
C ILE A 18 -6.68 -6.88 -0.86
N LEU A 19 -5.36 -6.92 -1.04
CA LEU A 19 -4.56 -5.73 -1.32
C LEU A 19 -4.92 -5.09 -2.66
N ILE A 20 -5.30 -5.87 -3.67
CA ILE A 20 -5.80 -5.37 -4.96
C ILE A 20 -7.09 -4.59 -4.73
N VAL A 21 -8.04 -5.14 -3.97
CA VAL A 21 -9.30 -4.46 -3.64
C VAL A 21 -9.05 -3.19 -2.84
N LEU A 22 -8.18 -3.22 -1.83
CA LEU A 22 -7.81 -2.02 -1.07
C LEU A 22 -7.15 -0.95 -1.95
N SER A 23 -6.28 -1.38 -2.88
CA SER A 23 -5.62 -0.47 -3.82
C SER A 23 -6.61 0.12 -4.82
N PHE A 24 -7.60 -0.66 -5.26
CA PHE A 24 -8.69 -0.15 -6.08
C PHE A 24 -9.53 0.88 -5.32
N ILE A 25 -9.92 0.60 -4.07
CA ILE A 25 -10.66 1.56 -3.22
C ILE A 25 -9.85 2.83 -3.00
N TYR A 26 -8.55 2.72 -2.74
CA TYR A 26 -7.66 3.88 -2.61
C TYR A 26 -7.59 4.68 -3.91
N THR A 27 -7.27 4.01 -5.01
CA THR A 27 -6.89 4.68 -6.27
C THR A 27 -8.11 5.20 -7.01
N VAL A 28 -9.20 4.43 -7.03
CA VAL A 28 -10.45 4.75 -7.72
C VAL A 28 -11.44 5.39 -6.77
N GLY A 29 -11.66 4.82 -5.59
CA GLY A 29 -12.66 5.31 -4.63
C GLY A 29 -12.35 6.71 -4.11
N ILE A 30 -11.12 6.97 -3.65
CA ILE A 30 -10.74 8.31 -3.17
C ILE A 30 -10.74 9.32 -4.32
N ARG A 31 -10.19 8.95 -5.50
CA ARG A 31 -10.15 9.89 -6.63
C ARG A 31 -11.52 10.19 -7.22
N LEU A 32 -12.48 9.25 -7.17
CA LEU A 32 -13.87 9.52 -7.58
C LEU A 32 -14.63 10.32 -6.52
N ALA A 33 -14.45 10.00 -5.24
CA ALA A 33 -15.15 10.68 -4.15
C ALA A 33 -14.66 12.12 -3.95
N PHE A 34 -13.35 12.35 -4.13
CA PHE A 34 -12.72 13.64 -3.84
C PHE A 34 -12.14 14.33 -5.08
N GLY A 35 -12.27 13.77 -6.29
CA GLY A 35 -11.58 14.28 -7.49
C GLY A 35 -11.85 15.76 -7.81
N SER A 36 -13.07 16.23 -7.57
CA SER A 36 -13.44 17.65 -7.75
C SER A 36 -12.90 18.56 -6.64
N GLU A 37 -12.76 18.04 -5.42
CA GLU A 37 -12.29 18.78 -4.24
C GLU A 37 -10.76 18.70 -4.08
N LEU A 38 -10.13 17.68 -4.66
CA LEU A 38 -8.70 17.46 -4.58
C LEU A 38 -7.92 18.61 -5.21
N GLN A 39 -8.46 19.21 -6.28
CA GLN A 39 -7.83 20.33 -6.96
C GLN A 39 -7.89 21.61 -6.12
N SER A 40 -9.02 21.88 -5.45
CA SER A 40 -9.10 22.99 -4.49
C SER A 40 -8.18 22.74 -3.30
N TRP A 41 -8.13 21.53 -2.76
CA TRP A 41 -7.24 21.19 -1.64
C TRP A 41 -5.76 21.30 -2.00
N LEU A 42 -5.36 20.91 -3.22
CA LEU A 42 -3.98 21.08 -3.69
C LEU A 42 -3.60 22.56 -3.81
N SER A 43 -4.52 23.41 -4.29
CA SER A 43 -4.29 24.85 -4.35
C SER A 43 -4.19 25.49 -2.96
N GLU A 44 -5.01 25.03 -1.99
CA GLU A 44 -4.94 25.44 -0.58
C GLU A 44 -3.65 24.95 0.09
N LEU A 45 -3.19 23.74 -0.21
CA LEU A 45 -1.92 23.22 0.29
C LEU A 45 -0.75 24.03 -0.25
N GLN A 46 -0.77 24.39 -1.53
CA GLN A 46 0.32 25.15 -2.14
C GLN A 46 0.41 26.56 -1.56
N SER A 47 -0.73 27.24 -1.37
CA SER A 47 -0.76 28.55 -0.71
C SER A 47 -0.32 28.47 0.75
N TRP A 48 -0.73 27.42 1.47
CA TRP A 48 -0.26 27.15 2.83
C TRP A 48 1.26 26.89 2.90
N LEU A 49 1.82 26.10 1.97
CA LEU A 49 3.26 25.83 1.88
C LEU A 49 4.06 27.09 1.55
N GLU A 50 3.54 27.93 0.67
CA GLU A 50 4.14 29.24 0.36
C GLU A 50 4.15 30.14 1.59
N GLN A 51 3.06 30.20 2.36
CA GLN A 51 2.99 30.95 3.62
C GLN A 51 3.94 30.38 4.68
N TYR A 52 3.99 29.06 4.83
CA TYR A 52 4.88 28.39 5.79
C TYR A 52 6.36 28.61 5.45
N ASN A 53 6.73 28.56 4.17
CA ASN A 53 8.10 28.74 3.69
C ASN A 53 8.53 30.22 3.59
N ALA A 54 7.58 31.16 3.43
CA ALA A 54 7.86 32.60 3.36
C ALA A 54 8.38 33.21 4.68
N GLY A 55 8.43 32.41 5.75
CA GLY A 55 9.07 32.78 7.00
C GLY A 55 8.07 32.75 8.15
N TYR A 56 8.36 31.88 9.11
CA TYR A 56 7.61 31.77 10.36
C TYR A 56 7.71 33.09 11.13
N ALA A 57 6.73 33.97 11.00
CA ALA A 57 6.56 35.12 11.86
C ALA A 57 5.82 34.64 13.13
N PRO A 58 6.47 34.51 14.29
CA PRO A 58 5.87 33.95 15.50
C PRO A 58 4.64 34.74 15.99
N GLU A 59 4.44 35.97 15.51
CA GLU A 59 3.30 36.84 15.81
C GLU A 59 2.03 36.50 15.01
N GLN A 60 2.14 35.77 13.89
CA GLN A 60 1.01 35.43 13.01
C GLN A 60 0.43 34.03 13.30
N GLY A 61 1.07 33.25 14.17
CA GLY A 61 0.68 31.87 14.46
C GLY A 61 1.00 30.91 13.30
N ILE A 62 0.98 29.61 13.59
CA ILE A 62 1.15 28.58 12.55
C ILE A 62 -0.12 28.63 11.69
N PRO A 63 -0.01 28.79 10.36
CA PRO A 63 -1.18 28.72 9.50
C PRO A 63 -1.86 27.34 9.68
N GLU A 64 -3.19 27.32 9.81
CA GLU A 64 -3.93 26.07 10.00
C GLU A 64 -3.84 25.19 8.75
N VAL A 65 -3.64 23.89 8.93
CA VAL A 65 -3.55 22.94 7.82
C VAL A 65 -4.94 22.81 7.16
N PRO A 66 -5.05 22.88 5.83
CA PRO A 66 -6.34 22.75 5.15
C PRO A 66 -7.05 21.44 5.49
N MET A 67 -8.35 21.51 5.80
CA MET A 67 -9.14 20.34 6.23
C MET A 67 -9.12 19.20 5.21
N GLY A 68 -9.11 19.54 3.91
CA GLY A 68 -9.02 18.55 2.83
C GLY A 68 -7.73 17.73 2.84
N VAL A 69 -6.62 18.35 3.24
CA VAL A 69 -5.32 17.68 3.39
C VAL A 69 -5.34 16.72 4.57
N ILE A 70 -5.98 17.12 5.68
CA ILE A 70 -6.15 16.28 6.87
C ILE A 70 -6.99 15.05 6.53
N ILE A 71 -8.10 15.23 5.79
CA ILE A 71 -9.00 14.13 5.38
C ILE A 71 -8.27 13.17 4.43
N ALA A 72 -7.62 13.70 3.39
CA ALA A 72 -6.87 12.88 2.43
C ALA A 72 -5.70 12.13 3.10
N GLY A 73 -4.99 12.79 4.02
CA GLY A 73 -3.92 12.20 4.81
C GLY A 73 -4.42 11.08 5.74
N ALA A 74 -5.53 11.31 6.45
CA ALA A 74 -6.14 10.31 7.33
C ALA A 74 -6.63 9.09 6.54
N ALA A 75 -7.30 9.29 5.40
CA ALA A 75 -7.73 8.21 4.52
C ALA A 75 -6.54 7.37 4.02
N SER A 76 -5.44 8.03 3.66
CA SER A 76 -4.20 7.36 3.22
C SER A 76 -3.58 6.54 4.35
N LEU A 77 -3.51 7.07 5.57
CA LEU A 77 -2.99 6.35 6.74
C LEU A 77 -3.82 5.11 7.09
N ILE A 78 -5.16 5.23 7.05
CA ILE A 78 -6.06 4.09 7.29
C ILE A 78 -5.79 2.97 6.29
N LEU A 79 -5.62 3.30 5.01
CA LEU A 79 -5.39 2.31 3.97
C LEU A 79 -4.00 1.68 4.05
N ILE A 80 -2.97 2.44 4.44
CA ILE A 80 -1.65 1.91 4.76
C ILE A 80 -1.74 0.93 5.94
N ALA A 81 -2.47 1.29 7.00
CA ALA A 81 -2.67 0.44 8.16
C ALA A 81 -3.42 -0.85 7.81
N LEU A 82 -4.49 -0.77 7.01
CA LEU A 82 -5.23 -1.93 6.51
C LEU A 82 -4.34 -2.84 5.64
N GLY A 83 -3.49 -2.26 4.78
CA GLY A 83 -2.52 -3.00 3.99
C GLY A 83 -1.51 -3.74 4.88
N ALA A 84 -0.96 -3.07 5.90
CA ALA A 84 -0.06 -3.69 6.86
C ALA A 84 -0.73 -4.84 7.63
N LEU A 85 -1.99 -4.66 8.05
CA LEU A 85 -2.78 -5.71 8.70
C LEU A 85 -3.05 -6.89 7.76
N ALA A 86 -3.27 -6.65 6.47
CA ALA A 86 -3.43 -7.72 5.48
C ALA A 86 -2.16 -8.58 5.39
N PHE A 87 -0.97 -7.96 5.36
CA PHE A 87 0.30 -8.70 5.37
C PHE A 87 0.52 -9.52 6.64
N ILE A 88 0.23 -8.95 7.82
CA ILE A 88 0.28 -9.69 9.09
C ILE A 88 -0.70 -10.87 9.04
N GLY A 89 -1.93 -10.63 8.55
CA GLY A 89 -2.95 -11.64 8.36
C GLY A 89 -2.52 -12.75 7.39
N ALA A 90 -1.78 -12.44 6.33
CA ALA A 90 -1.27 -13.41 5.37
C ALA A 90 -0.32 -14.41 6.03
N GLY A 91 0.63 -13.91 6.82
CA GLY A 91 1.57 -14.75 7.57
C GLY A 91 0.89 -15.61 8.62
N LEU A 92 -0.07 -15.03 9.35
CA LEU A 92 -0.90 -15.76 10.30
C LEU A 92 -1.71 -16.87 9.62
N LEU A 93 -2.37 -16.57 8.49
CA LEU A 93 -3.15 -17.52 7.72
C LEU A 93 -2.28 -18.63 7.14
N ALA A 94 -1.10 -18.30 6.61
CA ALA A 94 -0.12 -19.28 6.12
C ALA A 94 0.28 -20.26 7.24
N ALA A 95 0.53 -19.75 8.44
CA ALA A 95 0.88 -20.55 9.60
C ALA A 95 -0.27 -21.45 10.07
N ILE A 96 -1.51 -20.94 10.07
CA ILE A 96 -2.71 -21.71 10.42
C ILE A 96 -2.95 -22.83 9.40
N MET A 97 -2.95 -22.53 8.11
CA MET A 97 -3.19 -23.52 7.05
C MET A 97 -2.09 -24.58 7.05
N GLY A 98 -0.84 -24.16 7.25
CA GLY A 98 0.35 -25.02 7.32
C GLY A 98 0.58 -25.70 8.67
N ALA A 99 -0.29 -25.56 9.66
CA ALA A 99 -0.02 -25.93 11.05
C ALA A 99 0.38 -27.40 11.27
N GLN A 100 -0.06 -28.33 10.41
CA GLN A 100 0.32 -29.74 10.48
C GLN A 100 1.78 -30.00 10.03
N TYR A 101 2.35 -29.07 9.27
CA TYR A 101 3.68 -29.17 8.67
C TYR A 101 4.69 -28.21 9.32
N ILE A 102 4.22 -27.19 10.04
CA ILE A 102 5.04 -26.22 10.75
C ILE A 102 5.33 -26.76 12.15
N LYS A 103 6.53 -27.34 12.32
CA LYS A 103 6.98 -27.91 13.60
C LYS A 103 7.93 -27.00 14.35
N THR A 104 8.58 -26.07 13.66
CA THR A 104 9.57 -25.17 14.22
C THR A 104 9.22 -23.70 13.98
N ARG A 105 9.80 -22.79 14.77
CA ARG A 105 9.71 -21.35 14.51
C ARG A 105 10.29 -20.96 13.14
N ASN A 106 11.34 -21.65 12.70
CA ASN A 106 11.96 -21.41 11.40
C ASN A 106 11.03 -21.81 10.25
N ASP A 107 10.29 -22.92 10.36
CA ASP A 107 9.28 -23.28 9.36
C ASP A 107 8.16 -22.23 9.26
N ALA A 108 7.75 -21.67 10.40
CA ALA A 108 6.75 -20.61 10.43
C ALA A 108 7.25 -19.32 9.76
N LEU A 109 8.49 -18.92 10.06
CA LEU A 109 9.14 -17.78 9.40
C LEU A 109 9.20 -17.97 7.89
N ILE A 110 9.68 -19.14 7.44
CA ILE A 110 9.77 -19.43 6.00
C ILE A 110 8.39 -19.38 5.34
N ALA A 111 7.36 -19.96 5.97
CA ALA A 111 5.99 -19.89 5.46
C ALA A 111 5.46 -18.45 5.40
N GLY A 112 5.74 -17.63 6.41
CA GLY A 112 5.41 -16.20 6.42
C GLY A 112 6.11 -15.43 5.30
N ALA A 113 7.41 -15.65 5.08
CA ALA A 113 8.14 -15.01 3.99
C ALA A 113 7.57 -15.36 2.61
N VAL A 114 7.26 -16.65 2.39
CA VAL A 114 6.66 -17.11 1.13
C VAL A 114 5.27 -16.51 0.92
N ALA A 115 4.45 -16.42 1.97
CA ALA A 115 3.14 -15.79 1.87
C ALA A 115 3.22 -14.29 1.56
N GLY A 116 4.13 -13.56 2.22
CA GLY A 116 4.34 -12.12 1.97
C GLY A 116 4.85 -11.85 0.56
N ALA A 117 5.82 -12.65 0.09
CA ALA A 117 6.32 -12.55 -1.28
C ALA A 117 5.25 -12.88 -2.32
N ALA A 118 4.47 -13.94 -2.12
CA ALA A 118 3.38 -14.31 -3.01
C ALA A 118 2.28 -13.22 -3.06
N ALA A 119 1.96 -12.61 -1.92
CA ALA A 119 1.00 -11.51 -1.86
C ALA A 119 1.43 -10.30 -2.70
N GLU A 120 2.69 -9.89 -2.58
CA GLU A 120 3.26 -8.79 -3.36
C GLU A 120 3.33 -9.10 -4.85
N VAL A 121 3.77 -10.31 -5.23
CA VAL A 121 3.83 -10.73 -6.65
C VAL A 121 2.45 -10.69 -7.30
N VAL A 122 1.39 -11.04 -6.56
CA VAL A 122 0.01 -10.97 -7.05
C VAL A 122 -0.49 -9.53 -7.07
N HIS A 123 -0.27 -8.75 -6.01
CA HIS A 123 -0.82 -7.40 -5.86
C HIS A 123 -0.18 -6.37 -6.78
N ARG A 124 1.16 -6.37 -6.89
CA ARG A 124 1.91 -5.27 -7.50
C ARG A 124 1.62 -4.99 -8.97
N PRO A 125 1.49 -6.00 -9.85
CA PRO A 125 1.12 -5.76 -11.24
C PRO A 125 -0.22 -5.01 -11.36
N PHE A 126 -1.20 -5.35 -10.54
CA PHE A 126 -2.51 -4.70 -10.56
C PHE A 126 -2.45 -3.28 -9.98
N ALA A 127 -1.71 -3.08 -8.88
CA ALA A 127 -1.51 -1.73 -8.33
C ALA A 127 -0.84 -0.80 -9.36
N MET A 128 0.15 -1.30 -10.11
CA MET A 128 0.78 -0.56 -11.19
C MET A 128 -0.20 -0.24 -12.32
N ILE A 129 -0.99 -1.22 -12.77
CA ILE A 129 -2.02 -1.00 -13.80
C ILE A 129 -3.04 0.04 -13.33
N PHE A 130 -3.53 -0.05 -12.09
CA PHE A 130 -4.46 0.94 -11.55
C PHE A 130 -3.85 2.34 -11.48
N SER A 131 -2.58 2.46 -11.10
CA SER A 131 -1.87 3.75 -11.11
C SER A 131 -1.79 4.32 -12.53
N ILE A 132 -1.39 3.51 -13.53
CA ILE A 132 -1.28 3.95 -14.93
C ILE A 132 -2.65 4.35 -15.49
N VAL A 133 -3.66 3.50 -15.29
CA VAL A 133 -5.03 3.75 -15.77
C VAL A 133 -5.57 5.03 -15.14
N MET A 134 -5.38 5.22 -13.83
CA MET A 134 -5.86 6.44 -13.17
C MET A 134 -5.06 7.67 -13.57
N ASP A 135 -3.77 7.58 -13.85
CA ASP A 135 -3.01 8.73 -14.37
C ASP A 135 -3.51 9.15 -15.76
N ILE A 136 -3.94 8.19 -16.60
CA ILE A 136 -4.52 8.47 -17.93
C ILE A 136 -5.95 9.01 -17.85
N VAL A 137 -6.79 8.44 -16.99
CA VAL A 137 -8.25 8.69 -16.95
C VAL A 137 -8.64 9.80 -15.97
N SER A 138 -7.78 10.14 -15.01
CA SER A 138 -8.08 11.12 -13.97
C SER A 138 -8.42 12.50 -14.57
N PRO A 139 -9.58 13.08 -14.24
CA PRO A 139 -9.95 14.43 -14.65
C PRO A 139 -8.93 15.47 -14.18
N LEU A 140 -8.24 15.22 -13.06
CA LEU A 140 -7.17 16.05 -12.52
C LEU A 140 -5.97 16.12 -13.47
N THR A 141 -5.64 15.00 -14.15
CA THR A 141 -4.50 14.94 -15.08
C THR A 141 -4.85 15.63 -16.40
N ILE A 142 -6.10 15.47 -16.85
CA ILE A 142 -6.62 16.17 -18.04
C ILE A 142 -6.72 17.68 -17.76
N ALA A 143 -7.10 18.09 -16.55
CA ALA A 143 -7.20 19.49 -16.14
C ALA A 143 -5.83 20.15 -15.88
N GLN A 144 -4.84 19.44 -15.33
CA GLN A 144 -3.49 19.99 -15.07
C GLN A 144 -2.62 20.10 -16.32
N TYR A 145 -2.73 19.18 -17.27
CA TYR A 145 -1.83 19.13 -18.43
C TYR A 145 -2.46 19.64 -19.73
N GLY A 146 -3.76 20.00 -19.73
CA GLY A 146 -4.50 20.47 -20.91
C GLY A 146 -4.55 19.48 -22.09
N THR A 147 -3.94 18.31 -21.90
CA THR A 147 -3.69 17.24 -22.85
C THR A 147 -3.54 15.94 -22.04
N THR A 148 -3.91 14.81 -22.62
CA THR A 148 -3.68 13.50 -22.01
C THR A 148 -2.17 13.32 -21.77
N PRO A 149 -1.72 12.96 -20.55
CA PRO A 149 -0.31 12.72 -20.30
C PRO A 149 0.23 11.72 -21.33
N THR A 150 1.35 12.06 -21.97
CA THR A 150 1.96 11.16 -22.96
C THR A 150 2.30 9.83 -22.27
N MET A 151 2.12 8.70 -22.97
CA MET A 151 2.42 7.36 -22.41
C MET A 151 3.85 7.26 -21.81
N ILE A 152 4.75 8.13 -22.24
CA ILE A 152 6.13 8.25 -21.74
C ILE A 152 6.15 8.70 -20.26
N SER A 153 5.32 9.67 -19.85
CA SER A 153 5.28 10.15 -18.46
C SER A 153 4.70 9.11 -17.49
N ALA A 154 3.64 8.41 -17.91
CA ALA A 154 3.04 7.31 -17.16
C ALA A 154 4.01 6.12 -17.05
N ALA A 155 4.74 5.80 -18.13
CA ALA A 155 5.77 4.76 -18.12
C ALA A 155 6.93 5.11 -17.17
N TRP A 156 7.33 6.38 -17.08
CA TRP A 156 8.40 6.82 -16.18
C TRP A 156 7.98 6.79 -14.70
N SER A 157 6.74 7.18 -14.40
CA SER A 157 6.14 7.01 -13.07
C SER A 157 6.08 5.52 -12.66
N ALA A 158 5.63 4.65 -13.57
CA ALA A 158 5.57 3.21 -13.33
C ALA A 158 6.97 2.58 -13.14
N LEU A 159 7.97 2.98 -13.94
CA LEU A 159 9.37 2.55 -13.77
C LEU A 159 9.96 3.02 -12.45
N GLY A 160 9.67 4.26 -12.04
CA GLY A 160 10.03 4.76 -10.72
C GLY A 160 9.47 3.86 -9.61
N GLN A 161 8.16 3.58 -9.64
CA GLN A 161 7.53 2.69 -8.67
C GLN A 161 8.12 1.27 -8.67
N LEU A 162 8.50 0.74 -9.84
CA LEU A 162 9.10 -0.59 -9.96
C LEU A 162 10.52 -0.65 -9.37
N ILE A 163 11.33 0.41 -9.54
CA ILE A 163 12.74 0.38 -9.13
C ILE A 163 12.90 0.81 -7.67
N CYS A 164 12.24 1.89 -7.25
CA CYS A 164 12.46 2.44 -5.91
C CYS A 164 11.48 1.91 -4.87
N CYS A 165 10.22 1.66 -5.23
CA CYS A 165 9.20 1.29 -4.26
C CYS A 165 8.98 -0.23 -4.16
N PHE A 166 9.14 -0.99 -5.25
CA PHE A 166 8.91 -2.44 -5.23
C PHE A 166 9.82 -3.19 -4.24
N PRO A 167 11.16 -2.98 -4.20
CA PRO A 167 12.02 -3.73 -3.29
C PRO A 167 11.71 -3.40 -1.82
N VAL A 168 11.46 -2.12 -1.52
CA VAL A 168 11.16 -1.66 -0.16
C VAL A 168 9.85 -2.24 0.33
N VAL A 169 8.78 -2.15 -0.48
CA VAL A 169 7.46 -2.65 -0.10
C VAL A 169 7.45 -4.18 -0.03
N LEU A 170 8.18 -4.87 -0.91
CA LEU A 170 8.39 -6.31 -0.81
C LEU A 170 9.04 -6.72 0.52
N VAL A 171 10.11 -6.04 0.91
CA VAL A 171 10.80 -6.29 2.19
C VAL A 171 9.86 -6.01 3.37
N CYS A 172 9.16 -4.87 3.37
CA CYS A 172 8.20 -4.54 4.41
C CYS A 172 7.06 -5.58 4.51
N GLY A 173 6.46 -5.97 3.39
CA GLY A 173 5.39 -6.97 3.33
C GLY A 173 5.85 -8.35 3.82
N VAL A 174 7.06 -8.77 3.45
CA VAL A 174 7.69 -9.99 3.98
C VAL A 174 7.88 -9.87 5.49
N VAL A 175 8.46 -8.79 6.00
CA VAL A 175 8.69 -8.60 7.44
C VAL A 175 7.38 -8.62 8.23
N LEU A 176 6.34 -7.94 7.76
CA LEU A 176 5.03 -7.93 8.40
C LEU A 176 4.39 -9.33 8.41
N SER A 177 4.50 -10.07 7.30
CA SER A 177 4.04 -11.46 7.23
C SER A 177 4.83 -12.38 8.15
N LEU A 178 6.14 -12.18 8.30
CA LEU A 178 6.95 -12.90 9.29
C LEU A 178 6.43 -12.69 10.72
N LEU A 179 6.07 -11.46 11.08
CA LEU A 179 5.51 -11.15 12.41
C LEU A 179 4.18 -11.88 12.65
N GLY A 180 3.30 -11.93 11.64
CA GLY A 180 2.04 -12.68 11.72
C GLY A 180 2.25 -14.19 11.91
N ALA A 181 3.18 -14.77 11.15
CA ALA A 181 3.51 -16.19 11.27
C ALA A 181 4.21 -16.51 12.62
N LEU A 182 5.08 -15.61 13.10
CA LEU A 182 5.72 -15.70 14.41
C LEU A 182 4.71 -15.63 15.54
N ALA A 183 3.73 -14.72 15.47
CA ALA A 183 2.69 -14.60 16.49
C ALA A 183 1.94 -15.93 16.65
N TYR A 184 1.60 -16.60 15.56
CA TYR A 184 1.02 -17.95 15.61
C TYR A 184 1.95 -18.97 16.24
N ALA A 185 3.21 -19.00 15.79
CA ALA A 185 4.20 -19.94 16.29
C ALA A 185 4.43 -19.79 17.80
N MET A 186 4.49 -18.56 18.32
CA MET A 186 4.65 -18.30 19.76
C MET A 186 3.44 -18.73 20.58
N LEU A 187 2.23 -18.59 20.04
CA LEU A 187 1.00 -18.97 20.73
C LEU A 187 0.77 -20.49 20.75
N LYS A 188 1.20 -21.20 19.70
CA LYS A 188 0.83 -22.60 19.50
C LYS A 188 1.96 -23.60 19.63
N LEU A 189 3.20 -23.21 19.32
CA LEU A 189 4.37 -24.04 19.54
C LEU A 189 4.88 -23.73 20.95
N LYS A 190 4.45 -24.53 21.93
CA LYS A 190 5.11 -24.56 23.24
C LYS A 190 6.55 -24.98 23.00
N VAL A 191 7.48 -24.06 23.24
CA VAL A 191 8.90 -24.39 23.43
C VAL A 191 9.03 -25.11 24.76
#